data_AF-A0AAV5JYI6-F1
#
_entry.id   AF-A0AAV5JYI6-F1
#
_cell.length_a   1.000
_cell.length_b   1.000
_cell.length_c   1.000
_cell.angle_alpha   90.00
_cell.angle_beta   90.00
_cell.angle_gamma   90.00
#
_symmetry.space_group_name_H-M   'P 1'
#
loop_
_entity.id
_entity.type
_entity.pdbx_description
1 polymer ?
#
loop_
_entity_poly.entity_id
_entity_poly.type
_entity_poly.pdbx_seq_one_letter_code
_entity_poly.pdbx_strand_id
1 'polypeptide(L)'
;MVMERNCGAGTDGNKLRALRHLLIQLLLQVLLRPGEFSNATSELVICCKKAFTSSDILNSSGEDELDGDALPELMDVLVDTLLSLLPQSSTPMRSAIEQVFKYFCSDVTNDGLLRMLRIIRKDLKPSRHRDEDNEDNDVEDDDDLLGIEEDEDVDEAETGETADSDEQTDDSEAVVGAEEASKEPDADEDEDSEDSDGGMDDEAMFRMDTYLAQIFKEKKNQAGSETAQSQLIIFKLRILSLLEIYLHENRGKSQVLTVYSNLARAFVNPNSTEGSEQLGQRIWGILQKKIFKEKKLLSVEAEQLSTLESLLEKNLKLASKPFKRKKSASTLSKKKLAALLNRQKMIVSLAQTSTYWILKIIDSGNFSDAEMQRVFDILQAAIVGYFDSKKSQIKSGFLKEIFRRNPRMGHHLCGFILEKCGSAKSDFRQVDALDMMIELLRSVVPLSSKDNSSRDASKKIMKSHLQSLSNLIEALVTRMPTKQARRAEVRKFCGKVFEIISALDLTKSFLKRLGTDAHTACESQLGEVFLKLKMLE
;
A
#
# COMPACT_ATOMS: atom_id res chain seq x y z
N MET A 1 -2.47 -17.54 -39.67
CA MET A 1 -3.75 -18.14 -40.16
C MET A 1 -3.67 -19.66 -40.28
N VAL A 2 -2.56 -20.23 -40.78
CA VAL A 2 -2.35 -21.69 -40.81
C VAL A 2 -2.16 -22.27 -39.39
N MET A 3 -1.33 -21.65 -38.55
CA MET A 3 -1.13 -22.11 -37.16
C MET A 3 -2.41 -22.11 -36.30
N GLU A 4 -3.33 -21.16 -36.53
CA GLU A 4 -4.59 -21.05 -35.77
C GLU A 4 -5.59 -22.17 -36.11
N ARG A 5 -5.45 -22.82 -37.28
CA ARG A 5 -6.24 -24.02 -37.62
C ARG A 5 -5.71 -25.28 -36.94
N ASN A 6 -4.46 -25.28 -36.48
CA ASN A 6 -3.80 -26.43 -35.86
C ASN A 6 -3.78 -26.34 -34.33
N CYS A 7 -3.78 -25.13 -33.74
CA CYS A 7 -3.99 -24.93 -32.31
C CYS A 7 -5.49 -24.94 -32.01
N GLY A 8 -5.97 -25.98 -31.32
CA GLY A 8 -7.34 -26.02 -30.78
C GLY A 8 -7.62 -24.88 -29.79
N ALA A 9 -8.81 -24.88 -29.16
CA ALA A 9 -9.23 -23.89 -28.17
C ALA A 9 -8.46 -23.93 -26.83
N GLY A 10 -7.14 -24.09 -26.87
CA GLY A 10 -6.22 -24.03 -25.73
C GLY A 10 -5.66 -22.64 -25.46
N THR A 11 -4.87 -22.51 -24.40
CA THR A 11 -4.21 -21.26 -23.96
C THR A 11 -3.37 -20.62 -25.06
N ASP A 12 -2.66 -21.42 -25.85
CA ASP A 12 -1.78 -20.92 -26.92
C ASP A 12 -2.57 -20.40 -28.13
N GLY A 13 -3.71 -21.03 -28.43
CA GLY A 13 -4.65 -20.53 -29.42
C GLY A 13 -5.24 -19.17 -29.02
N ASN A 14 -5.47 -18.94 -27.73
CA ASN A 14 -5.94 -17.65 -27.23
C ASN A 14 -4.83 -16.58 -27.23
N LYS A 15 -3.58 -16.95 -26.86
CA LYS A 15 -2.39 -16.09 -27.01
C LYS A 15 -2.24 -15.62 -28.47
N LEU A 16 -2.35 -16.54 -29.43
CA LEU A 16 -2.26 -16.25 -30.86
C LEU A 16 -3.37 -15.32 -31.35
N ARG A 17 -4.62 -15.56 -30.93
CA ARG A 17 -5.76 -14.71 -31.27
C ARG A 17 -5.61 -13.29 -30.72
N ALA A 18 -5.14 -13.14 -29.49
CA ALA A 18 -4.92 -11.84 -28.87
C ALA A 18 -3.84 -11.05 -29.64
N LEU A 19 -2.70 -11.68 -29.93
CA LEU A 19 -1.61 -11.04 -30.69
C LEU A 19 -2.04 -10.70 -32.12
N ARG A 20 -2.79 -11.59 -32.79
CA ARG A 20 -3.36 -11.31 -34.10
C ARG A 20 -4.29 -10.09 -34.05
N HIS A 21 -5.14 -10.00 -33.03
CA HIS A 21 -6.03 -8.85 -32.89
C HIS A 21 -5.25 -7.55 -32.71
N LEU A 22 -4.20 -7.55 -31.87
CA LEU A 22 -3.32 -6.39 -31.69
C LEU A 22 -2.61 -6.00 -32.98
N LEU A 23 -2.07 -6.96 -33.74
CA LEU A 23 -1.43 -6.71 -35.03
C LEU A 23 -2.40 -6.11 -36.06
N ILE A 24 -3.65 -6.56 -36.10
CA ILE A 24 -4.68 -5.98 -36.99
C ILE A 24 -4.93 -4.51 -36.59
N GLN A 25 -5.07 -4.21 -35.29
CA GLN A 25 -5.24 -2.84 -34.83
C GLN A 25 -4.02 -1.97 -35.18
N LEU A 26 -2.81 -2.52 -35.05
CA LEU A 26 -1.58 -1.82 -35.35
C LEU A 26 -1.43 -1.54 -36.85
N LEU A 27 -1.78 -2.51 -37.70
CA LEU A 27 -1.80 -2.32 -39.14
C LEU A 27 -2.75 -1.19 -39.55
N LEU A 28 -3.95 -1.13 -38.96
CA LEU A 28 -4.89 -0.03 -39.20
C LEU A 28 -4.30 1.32 -38.79
N GLN A 29 -3.59 1.39 -37.66
CA GLN A 29 -2.92 2.63 -37.23
C GLN A 29 -1.76 3.03 -38.14
N VAL A 30 -0.96 2.07 -38.62
CA VAL A 30 0.13 2.33 -39.59
C VAL A 30 -0.41 2.88 -40.90
N LEU A 31 -1.56 2.37 -41.37
CA LEU A 31 -2.22 2.88 -42.58
C LEU A 31 -2.76 4.30 -42.39
N LEU A 32 -3.26 4.62 -41.20
CA LEU A 32 -3.77 5.96 -40.87
C LEU A 32 -2.66 6.97 -40.62
N ARG A 33 -1.54 6.53 -40.03
CA ARG A 33 -0.40 7.36 -39.62
C ARG A 33 0.92 6.67 -39.96
N PRO A 34 1.38 6.79 -41.23
CA PRO A 34 2.59 6.12 -41.70
C PRO A 34 3.82 6.55 -40.90
N GLY A 35 4.65 5.58 -40.50
CA GLY A 35 5.93 5.81 -39.82
C GLY A 35 5.86 5.90 -38.28
N GLU A 36 4.74 6.33 -37.70
CA GLU A 36 4.61 6.53 -36.23
C GLU A 36 4.73 5.24 -35.42
N PHE A 37 4.31 4.10 -35.98
CA PHE A 37 4.23 2.81 -35.28
C PHE A 37 5.23 1.76 -35.80
N SER A 38 6.23 2.16 -36.57
CA SER A 38 7.19 1.27 -37.23
C SER A 38 7.98 0.42 -36.22
N ASN A 39 8.53 1.04 -35.18
CA ASN A 39 9.30 0.36 -34.12
C ASN A 39 8.44 -0.66 -33.37
N ALA A 40 7.29 -0.23 -32.82
CA ALA A 40 6.38 -1.11 -32.11
C ALA A 40 5.86 -2.27 -32.98
N THR A 41 5.71 -2.04 -34.30
CA THR A 41 5.35 -3.11 -35.25
C THR A 41 6.49 -4.13 -35.40
N SER A 42 7.73 -3.67 -35.53
CA SER A 42 8.90 -4.54 -35.65
C SER A 42 9.13 -5.38 -34.39
N GLU A 43 9.04 -4.75 -33.20
CA GLU A 43 9.18 -5.41 -31.90
C GLU A 43 8.06 -6.43 -31.68
N LEU A 44 6.81 -6.08 -31.97
CA LEU A 44 5.68 -7.01 -31.84
C LEU A 44 5.81 -8.20 -32.80
N VAL A 45 6.31 -8.00 -34.02
CA VAL A 45 6.58 -9.09 -34.97
C VAL A 45 7.69 -10.01 -34.45
N ILE A 46 8.75 -9.46 -33.85
CA ILE A 46 9.79 -10.25 -33.19
C ILE A 46 9.18 -11.06 -32.04
N CYS A 47 8.36 -10.44 -31.20
CA CYS A 47 7.67 -11.11 -30.11
C CYS A 47 6.80 -12.26 -30.60
N CYS A 48 6.02 -12.03 -31.67
CA CYS A 48 5.19 -13.06 -32.28
C CYS A 48 6.03 -14.20 -32.86
N LYS A 49 7.15 -13.91 -33.55
CA LYS A 49 8.03 -14.95 -34.08
C LYS A 49 8.58 -15.80 -32.93
N LYS A 50 9.25 -15.19 -31.95
CA LYS A 50 9.86 -15.91 -30.83
C LYS A 50 8.84 -16.70 -30.00
N ALA A 51 7.66 -16.14 -29.72
CA ALA A 51 6.63 -16.79 -28.92
C ALA A 51 5.95 -17.99 -29.61
N PHE A 52 5.99 -18.07 -30.95
CA PHE A 52 5.31 -19.13 -31.70
C PHE A 52 6.25 -20.05 -32.49
N THR A 53 7.49 -19.65 -32.80
CA THR A 53 8.51 -20.60 -33.28
C THR A 53 8.93 -21.58 -32.17
N SER A 54 8.89 -21.16 -30.90
CA SER A 54 9.10 -22.04 -29.75
C SER A 54 8.01 -23.12 -29.62
N SER A 55 6.77 -22.81 -30.02
CA SER A 55 5.65 -23.76 -29.98
C SER A 55 5.68 -24.81 -31.10
N ASP A 56 6.31 -24.51 -32.24
CA ASP A 56 6.51 -25.47 -33.33
C ASP A 56 7.69 -26.43 -33.05
N ILE A 57 8.74 -25.97 -32.36
CA ILE A 57 9.90 -26.80 -31.98
C ILE A 57 9.54 -27.79 -30.86
N LEU A 58 8.69 -27.40 -29.90
CA LEU A 58 8.18 -28.31 -28.84
C LEU A 58 7.37 -29.51 -29.37
N ASN A 59 6.93 -29.48 -30.63
CA ASN A 59 6.26 -30.60 -31.30
C ASN A 59 7.21 -31.49 -32.12
N SER A 60 8.49 -31.13 -32.26
CA SER A 60 9.53 -31.99 -32.82
C SER A 60 10.48 -32.44 -31.72
N SER A 61 10.50 -33.73 -31.42
CA SER A 61 11.41 -34.30 -30.43
C SER A 61 12.87 -33.94 -30.73
N GLY A 62 13.51 -33.23 -29.82
CA GLY A 62 14.94 -32.93 -29.86
C GLY A 62 15.26 -31.94 -28.76
N GLU A 63 16.11 -32.37 -27.83
CA GLU A 63 16.66 -31.58 -26.75
C GLU A 63 17.42 -30.37 -27.33
N ASP A 64 16.77 -29.21 -27.41
CA ASP A 64 17.46 -27.92 -27.47
C ASP A 64 16.92 -27.10 -26.31
N GLU A 65 17.69 -27.10 -25.23
CA GLU A 65 17.54 -26.14 -24.13
C GLU A 65 17.58 -24.73 -24.73
N LEU A 66 16.43 -24.05 -24.74
CA LEU A 66 16.43 -22.60 -24.94
C LEU A 66 17.28 -21.99 -23.82
N ASP A 67 18.27 -21.18 -24.18
CA ASP A 67 19.01 -20.32 -23.25
C ASP A 67 18.03 -19.69 -22.27
N GLY A 68 18.24 -19.92 -20.96
CA GLY A 68 17.32 -19.48 -19.90
C GLY A 68 17.02 -17.97 -19.92
N ASP A 69 17.87 -17.18 -20.56
CA ASP A 69 17.75 -15.72 -20.72
C ASP A 69 16.79 -15.26 -21.81
N ALA A 70 16.47 -16.10 -22.82
CA ALA A 70 15.72 -15.63 -23.99
C ALA A 70 14.22 -15.36 -23.72
N LEU A 71 13.65 -15.99 -22.68
CA LEU A 71 12.22 -15.85 -22.32
C LEU A 71 11.95 -14.60 -21.46
N PRO A 72 12.74 -14.29 -20.40
CA PRO A 72 12.64 -13.01 -19.70
C PRO A 72 12.79 -11.80 -20.62
N GLU A 73 13.82 -11.79 -21.48
CA GLU A 73 14.05 -10.70 -22.45
C GLU A 73 12.85 -10.50 -23.39
N LEU A 74 12.26 -11.59 -23.88
CA LEU A 74 11.08 -11.54 -24.74
C LEU A 74 9.89 -10.85 -24.03
N MET A 75 9.71 -11.15 -22.74
CA MET A 75 8.63 -10.60 -21.94
C MET A 75 8.83 -9.12 -21.65
N ASP A 76 10.07 -8.68 -21.44
CA ASP A 76 10.41 -7.27 -21.27
C ASP A 76 10.18 -6.48 -22.56
N VAL A 77 10.63 -6.99 -23.70
CA VAL A 77 10.34 -6.38 -25.02
C VAL A 77 8.84 -6.29 -25.27
N LEU A 78 8.07 -7.32 -24.92
CA LEU A 78 6.62 -7.29 -25.05
C LEU A 78 6.00 -6.20 -24.17
N VAL A 79 6.37 -6.13 -22.88
CA VAL A 79 5.87 -5.09 -21.97
C VAL A 79 6.21 -3.70 -22.49
N ASP A 80 7.45 -3.48 -22.95
CA ASP A 80 7.89 -2.19 -23.47
C ASP A 80 7.15 -1.80 -24.76
N THR A 81 6.88 -2.77 -25.63
CA THR A 81 6.07 -2.57 -26.84
C THR A 81 4.66 -2.14 -26.45
N LEU A 82 4.02 -2.82 -25.49
CA LEU A 82 2.67 -2.47 -25.03
C LEU A 82 2.66 -1.08 -24.38
N LEU A 83 3.67 -0.76 -23.56
CA LEU A 83 3.83 0.55 -22.94
C LEU A 83 4.01 1.68 -23.98
N SER A 84 4.71 1.46 -25.09
CA SER A 84 4.82 2.45 -26.18
C SER A 84 3.51 2.68 -26.93
N LEU A 85 2.65 1.66 -27.02
CA LEU A 85 1.37 1.76 -27.73
C LEU A 85 0.28 2.40 -26.86
N LEU A 86 0.43 2.32 -25.55
CA LEU A 86 -0.59 2.72 -24.59
C LEU A 86 -0.91 4.23 -24.58
N PRO A 87 0.03 5.18 -24.65
CA PRO A 87 -0.27 6.62 -24.60
C PRO A 87 -1.24 7.09 -25.68
N GLN A 88 -1.14 6.56 -26.91
CA GLN A 88 -1.93 7.00 -28.06
C GLN A 88 -2.96 5.97 -28.54
N SER A 89 -3.29 5.01 -27.68
CA SER A 89 -4.16 3.90 -28.05
C SER A 89 -5.65 4.30 -28.06
N SER A 90 -6.30 4.06 -29.19
CA SER A 90 -7.76 4.09 -29.30
C SER A 90 -8.39 3.01 -28.42
N THR A 91 -9.69 3.12 -28.12
CA THR A 91 -10.39 2.11 -27.31
C THR A 91 -10.26 0.67 -27.84
N PRO A 92 -10.40 0.40 -29.16
CA PRO A 92 -10.14 -0.93 -29.71
C PRO A 92 -8.69 -1.39 -29.53
N MET A 93 -7.72 -0.50 -29.74
CA MET A 93 -6.30 -0.79 -29.52
C MET A 93 -6.02 -1.15 -28.06
N ARG A 94 -6.57 -0.40 -27.11
CA ARG A 94 -6.44 -0.70 -25.68
C ARG A 94 -7.01 -2.06 -25.31
N SER A 95 -8.21 -2.37 -25.82
CA SER A 95 -8.82 -3.68 -25.60
C SER A 95 -7.91 -4.80 -26.12
N ALA A 96 -7.30 -4.62 -27.30
CA ALA A 96 -6.34 -5.57 -27.84
C ALA A 96 -5.08 -5.72 -26.97
N ILE A 97 -4.51 -4.60 -26.50
CA ILE A 97 -3.36 -4.59 -25.57
C ILE A 97 -3.70 -5.32 -24.27
N GLU A 98 -4.86 -5.03 -23.67
CA GLU A 98 -5.34 -5.68 -22.45
C GLU A 98 -5.54 -7.19 -22.64
N GLN A 99 -6.06 -7.63 -23.79
CA GLN A 99 -6.18 -9.07 -24.09
C GLN A 99 -4.82 -9.74 -24.22
N VAL A 100 -3.86 -9.13 -24.93
CA VAL A 100 -2.50 -9.67 -25.03
C VAL A 100 -1.89 -9.76 -23.63
N PHE A 101 -1.91 -8.67 -22.88
CA PHE A 101 -1.36 -8.65 -21.53
C PHE A 101 -1.99 -9.71 -20.64
N LYS A 102 -3.31 -9.90 -20.67
CA LYS A 102 -4.00 -10.94 -19.89
C LYS A 102 -3.42 -12.34 -20.10
N TYR A 103 -3.13 -12.73 -21.34
CA TYR A 103 -2.64 -14.09 -21.62
C TYR A 103 -1.14 -14.27 -21.35
N PHE A 104 -0.37 -13.18 -21.28
CA PHE A 104 1.08 -13.20 -21.12
C PHE A 104 1.54 -12.73 -19.73
N CYS A 105 0.66 -12.15 -18.91
CA CYS A 105 1.03 -11.53 -17.63
C CYS A 105 1.47 -12.51 -16.52
N SER A 106 1.29 -13.82 -16.70
CA SER A 106 1.87 -14.83 -15.79
C SER A 106 3.40 -14.89 -15.88
N ASP A 107 3.92 -14.53 -17.06
CA ASP A 107 5.32 -14.69 -17.46
C ASP A 107 6.08 -13.35 -17.41
N VAL A 108 5.38 -12.25 -17.06
CA VAL A 108 5.97 -10.91 -16.94
C VAL A 108 7.03 -10.91 -15.83
N THR A 109 8.21 -10.43 -16.18
CA THR A 109 9.36 -10.34 -15.29
C THR A 109 9.13 -9.31 -14.18
N ASN A 110 9.99 -9.34 -13.16
CA ASN A 110 10.00 -8.30 -12.13
C ASN A 110 10.37 -6.93 -12.71
N ASP A 111 11.27 -6.86 -13.70
CA ASP A 111 11.67 -5.60 -14.33
C ASP A 111 10.53 -4.98 -15.14
N GLY A 112 9.87 -5.75 -16.01
CA GLY A 112 8.68 -5.30 -16.73
C GLY A 112 7.56 -4.83 -15.79
N LEU A 113 7.37 -5.50 -14.65
CA LEU A 113 6.45 -5.03 -13.61
C LEU A 113 6.88 -3.69 -13.00
N LEU A 114 8.16 -3.55 -12.64
CA LEU A 114 8.71 -2.33 -12.06
C LEU A 114 8.65 -1.16 -13.04
N ARG A 115 8.85 -1.38 -14.36
CA ARG A 115 8.68 -0.36 -15.41
C ARG A 115 7.25 0.22 -15.39
N MET A 116 6.23 -0.64 -15.38
CA MET A 116 4.83 -0.20 -15.25
C MET A 116 4.61 0.63 -13.97
N LEU A 117 5.15 0.17 -12.83
CA LEU A 117 4.99 0.85 -11.53
C LEU A 117 5.77 2.16 -11.44
N ARG A 118 6.92 2.28 -12.10
CA ARG A 118 7.72 3.52 -12.21
C ARG A 118 6.90 4.61 -12.90
N ILE A 119 6.18 4.30 -13.98
CA ILE A 119 5.32 5.27 -14.68
C ILE A 119 4.22 5.79 -13.77
N ILE A 120 3.58 4.93 -12.96
CA ILE A 120 2.55 5.36 -11.99
C ILE A 120 3.10 6.40 -10.99
N ARG A 121 4.36 6.24 -10.58
CA ARG A 121 5.04 7.13 -9.63
C ARG A 121 5.61 8.41 -10.26
N LYS A 122 5.77 8.48 -11.59
CA LYS A 122 6.40 9.60 -12.29
C LYS A 122 5.57 10.89 -12.16
N ASP A 123 6.24 12.00 -11.92
CA ASP A 123 5.66 13.36 -11.90
C ASP A 123 6.29 14.19 -13.03
N LEU A 124 5.53 15.12 -13.63
CA LEU A 124 6.01 15.96 -14.76
C LEU A 124 6.65 17.28 -14.32
N LYS A 125 6.56 17.65 -13.04
CA LYS A 125 7.31 18.83 -12.55
C LYS A 125 8.80 18.47 -12.47
N PRO A 126 9.72 19.30 -12.99
CA PRO A 126 11.14 19.07 -12.79
C PRO A 126 11.45 19.12 -11.29
N SER A 127 12.22 18.14 -10.81
CA SER A 127 12.82 18.12 -9.48
C SER A 127 13.84 19.26 -9.35
N ARG A 128 13.39 20.50 -9.28
CA ARG A 128 14.21 21.59 -8.74
C ARG A 128 14.09 21.47 -7.23
N HIS A 129 15.18 21.04 -6.58
CA HIS A 129 15.33 20.69 -5.16
C HIS A 129 15.04 19.22 -4.80
N ARG A 130 15.92 18.34 -5.28
CA ARG A 130 16.28 17.14 -4.52
C ARG A 130 17.75 17.33 -4.16
N ASP A 131 18.04 17.75 -2.93
CA ASP A 131 19.41 17.72 -2.42
C ASP A 131 19.81 16.25 -2.24
N GLU A 132 20.99 15.88 -2.75
CA GLU A 132 21.46 14.50 -2.89
C GLU A 132 22.04 13.88 -1.60
N ASP A 133 21.90 14.52 -0.43
CA ASP A 133 22.47 14.06 0.85
C ASP A 133 21.41 13.64 1.90
N ASN A 134 20.36 12.91 1.52
CA ASN A 134 19.37 12.40 2.49
C ASN A 134 19.10 10.90 2.30
N GLU A 135 20.13 10.09 2.53
CA GLU A 135 20.03 8.66 2.80
C GLU A 135 20.05 8.30 4.29
N ASP A 136 19.91 9.26 5.20
CA ASP A 136 19.56 8.97 6.59
C ASP A 136 18.06 9.19 6.80
N ASN A 137 17.29 8.10 6.79
CA ASN A 137 15.86 8.11 7.11
C ASN A 137 15.61 8.28 8.62
N ASP A 138 16.09 9.39 9.18
CA ASP A 138 15.51 9.96 10.40
C ASP A 138 14.34 10.87 9.99
N VAL A 139 13.13 10.40 10.27
CA VAL A 139 11.89 11.14 10.01
C VAL A 139 11.73 12.24 11.06
N GLU A 140 12.62 13.22 11.04
CA GLU A 140 12.43 14.58 11.53
C GLU A 140 12.79 15.57 10.43
N ASP A 141 12.13 15.46 9.27
CA ASP A 141 12.08 16.56 8.32
C ASP A 141 10.68 17.20 8.29
N ASP A 142 10.66 18.50 8.54
CA ASP A 142 9.51 19.36 8.76
C ASP A 142 9.01 19.99 7.45
N ASP A 143 9.48 19.52 6.29
CA ASP A 143 9.13 20.10 5.01
C ASP A 143 7.98 19.39 4.25
N ASP A 144 6.90 20.17 4.18
CA ASP A 144 6.21 20.50 2.95
C ASP A 144 5.23 19.51 2.29
N LEU A 145 4.00 19.50 2.82
CA LEU A 145 2.85 18.87 2.19
C LEU A 145 2.11 19.75 1.17
N LEU A 146 2.60 20.90 0.69
CA LEU A 146 1.87 21.72 -0.29
C LEU A 146 2.80 22.60 -1.15
N GLY A 147 3.13 22.13 -2.35
CA GLY A 147 3.62 22.93 -3.49
C GLY A 147 2.57 22.99 -4.60
N ILE A 148 1.50 23.77 -4.38
CA ILE A 148 0.53 24.10 -5.43
C ILE A 148 0.51 25.62 -5.54
N GLU A 149 1.23 26.14 -6.52
CA GLU A 149 1.08 27.51 -7.01
C GLU A 149 -0.25 27.66 -7.75
N GLU A 150 -0.80 28.86 -7.66
CA GLU A 150 -2.08 29.27 -8.24
C GLU A 150 -1.92 29.42 -9.75
N ASP A 151 -2.68 28.67 -10.55
CA ASP A 151 -2.94 29.03 -11.94
C ASP A 151 -4.41 29.42 -12.06
N GLU A 152 -4.58 30.61 -12.62
CA GLU A 152 -5.82 31.36 -12.77
C GLU A 152 -6.82 30.63 -13.67
N ASP A 153 -8.06 30.55 -13.20
CA ASP A 153 -9.22 30.15 -14.01
C ASP A 153 -9.39 31.13 -15.18
N VAL A 154 -9.33 30.63 -16.42
CA VAL A 154 -9.85 31.36 -17.59
C VAL A 154 -11.18 30.73 -18.00
N ASP A 155 -12.22 31.55 -17.93
CA ASP A 155 -13.61 31.29 -18.25
C ASP A 155 -13.83 30.46 -19.55
N GLU A 156 -14.56 29.35 -19.44
CA GLU A 156 -15.22 28.71 -20.58
C GLU A 156 -16.40 29.58 -21.04
N ALA A 157 -16.16 30.44 -22.02
CA ALA A 157 -17.21 31.07 -22.80
C ALA A 157 -17.53 30.23 -24.05
N GLU A 158 -18.78 29.78 -24.10
CA GLU A 158 -19.47 29.16 -25.22
C GLU A 158 -19.62 30.11 -26.42
N THR A 159 -19.42 29.59 -27.64
CA THR A 159 -19.86 30.03 -28.99
C THR A 159 -18.78 29.60 -30.00
N GLY A 160 -19.00 29.12 -31.23
CA GLY A 160 -20.13 29.15 -32.14
C GLY A 160 -19.52 29.28 -33.56
N GLU A 161 -19.55 28.20 -34.33
CA GLU A 161 -19.50 28.06 -35.81
C GLU A 161 -18.57 28.91 -36.73
N THR A 162 -18.05 28.18 -37.74
CA THR A 162 -17.78 28.52 -39.16
C THR A 162 -16.36 28.86 -39.67
N ALA A 163 -15.96 27.99 -40.62
CA ALA A 163 -15.44 28.24 -41.98
C ALA A 163 -13.97 28.67 -42.25
N ASP A 164 -13.32 27.77 -43.01
CA ASP A 164 -12.30 27.91 -44.07
C ASP A 164 -11.46 29.19 -44.21
N SER A 165 -10.12 29.01 -44.35
CA SER A 165 -9.42 29.21 -45.64
C SER A 165 -7.89 29.09 -45.49
N ASP A 166 -7.32 28.16 -46.26
CA ASP A 166 -6.07 28.17 -47.05
C ASP A 166 -4.76 28.88 -46.60
N GLU A 167 -3.69 28.07 -46.76
CA GLU A 167 -2.46 28.34 -47.54
C GLU A 167 -1.13 28.83 -46.92
N GLN A 168 -0.06 28.10 -47.34
CA GLN A 168 1.36 28.48 -47.58
C GLN A 168 2.32 28.47 -46.37
N THR A 169 3.19 27.46 -46.22
CA THR A 169 4.60 27.37 -46.69
C THR A 169 5.48 28.56 -46.31
N ASP A 170 6.52 28.36 -45.50
CA ASP A 170 7.92 28.36 -45.97
C ASP A 170 8.90 28.01 -44.82
N ASP A 171 9.99 27.44 -45.28
CA ASP A 171 11.18 26.86 -44.68
C ASP A 171 12.12 27.90 -44.03
N SER A 172 12.96 27.47 -43.09
CA SER A 172 14.30 28.06 -42.86
C SER A 172 15.06 27.28 -41.79
N GLU A 173 16.07 26.56 -42.26
CA GLU A 173 17.20 26.02 -41.53
C GLU A 173 18.04 27.11 -40.83
N ALA A 174 18.67 26.75 -39.70
CA ALA A 174 19.93 27.34 -39.28
C ALA A 174 20.79 26.32 -38.51
N VAL A 175 22.04 26.27 -38.95
CA VAL A 175 23.10 25.28 -38.74
C VAL A 175 24.05 25.74 -37.61
N VAL A 176 24.39 24.79 -36.74
CA VAL A 176 25.71 24.51 -36.09
C VAL A 176 26.34 25.53 -35.13
N GLY A 177 26.81 25.00 -33.99
CA GLY A 177 27.84 25.60 -33.15
C GLY A 177 28.21 24.71 -31.96
N ALA A 178 29.23 23.87 -32.15
CA ALA A 178 29.84 23.01 -31.14
C ALA A 178 30.63 23.81 -30.09
N GLU A 179 30.85 23.25 -28.89
CA GLU A 179 32.17 23.09 -28.28
C GLU A 179 32.12 22.25 -26.99
N GLU A 180 32.92 21.18 -26.99
CA GLU A 180 33.30 20.34 -25.85
C GLU A 180 34.33 21.06 -24.96
N ALA A 181 34.28 20.82 -23.65
CA ALA A 181 35.45 20.97 -22.78
C ALA A 181 35.43 19.89 -21.69
N SER A 182 36.38 18.97 -21.83
CA SER A 182 36.73 17.87 -20.95
C SER A 182 37.59 18.34 -19.76
N LYS A 183 37.42 17.70 -18.59
CA LYS A 183 38.42 17.55 -17.53
C LYS A 183 38.01 16.46 -16.53
N GLU A 184 38.80 15.38 -16.48
CA GLU A 184 38.86 14.36 -15.41
C GLU A 184 39.85 14.80 -14.29
N PRO A 185 40.21 13.93 -13.31
CA PRO A 185 39.44 13.58 -12.12
C PRO A 185 40.26 13.84 -10.83
N ASP A 186 39.65 13.74 -9.65
CA ASP A 186 40.40 13.49 -8.41
C ASP A 186 39.61 12.53 -7.53
N ALA A 187 40.34 11.57 -6.97
CA ALA A 187 39.88 10.44 -6.19
C ALA A 187 39.85 10.80 -4.70
N ASP A 188 38.86 10.29 -3.97
CA ASP A 188 39.00 9.91 -2.57
C ASP A 188 38.08 8.70 -2.30
N GLU A 189 38.70 7.67 -1.71
CA GLU A 189 38.13 6.39 -1.33
C GLU A 189 37.42 6.52 0.02
N ASP A 190 36.18 6.02 0.15
CA ASP A 190 35.62 5.58 1.44
C ASP A 190 34.55 4.49 1.21
N GLU A 191 34.52 3.55 2.15
CA GLU A 191 34.03 2.17 2.05
C GLU A 191 32.50 2.00 1.88
N ASP A 192 32.07 1.33 0.80
CA ASP A 192 30.68 0.99 0.51
C ASP A 192 30.10 -0.07 1.46
N SER A 193 29.04 0.33 2.17
CA SER A 193 28.07 -0.56 2.79
C SER A 193 27.05 -1.03 1.73
N GLU A 194 26.95 -2.34 1.52
CA GLU A 194 26.00 -2.97 0.60
C GLU A 194 24.53 -2.74 1.02
N ASP A 195 23.91 -1.65 0.56
CA ASP A 195 22.46 -1.56 0.40
C ASP A 195 22.14 -1.58 -1.10
N SER A 196 21.52 -2.67 -1.55
CA SER A 196 21.20 -2.93 -2.95
C SER A 196 20.05 -2.03 -3.42
N ASP A 197 20.29 -0.72 -3.58
CA ASP A 197 19.54 0.09 -4.55
C ASP A 197 20.13 -0.23 -5.92
N GLY A 198 19.48 -1.16 -6.64
CA GLY A 198 19.90 -1.55 -7.98
C GLY A 198 20.03 -0.30 -8.86
N GLY A 199 21.27 0.00 -9.24
CA GLY A 199 21.66 1.16 -10.02
C GLY A 199 20.71 1.43 -11.17
N MET A 200 20.44 2.71 -11.41
CA MET A 200 19.68 3.17 -12.57
C MET A 200 20.35 2.62 -13.84
N ASP A 201 19.75 1.59 -14.43
CA ASP A 201 20.04 1.23 -15.81
C ASP A 201 19.61 2.41 -16.69
N ASP A 202 20.60 3.10 -17.29
CA ASP A 202 20.39 4.25 -18.17
C ASP A 202 19.36 3.94 -19.27
N GLU A 203 19.31 2.70 -19.75
CA GLU A 203 18.33 2.22 -20.73
C GLU A 203 16.89 2.37 -20.22
N ALA A 204 16.61 2.08 -18.95
CA ALA A 204 15.27 2.26 -18.38
C ALA A 204 14.86 3.74 -18.29
N MET A 205 15.83 4.65 -18.12
CA MET A 205 15.60 6.10 -18.12
C MET A 205 15.24 6.59 -19.53
N PHE A 206 16.02 6.19 -20.54
CA PHE A 206 15.75 6.51 -21.95
C PHE A 206 14.39 6.00 -22.43
N ARG A 207 13.98 4.80 -21.99
CA ARG A 207 12.66 4.22 -22.30
C ARG A 207 11.52 5.05 -21.70
N MET A 208 11.68 5.50 -20.46
CA MET A 208 10.71 6.38 -19.81
C MET A 208 10.57 7.71 -20.57
N ASP A 209 11.68 8.32 -20.96
CA ASP A 209 11.68 9.57 -21.72
C ASP A 209 11.10 9.38 -23.11
N THR A 210 11.26 8.19 -23.72
CA THR A 210 10.60 7.83 -24.98
C THR A 210 9.08 7.82 -24.83
N TYR A 211 8.54 7.22 -23.76
CA TYR A 211 7.09 7.25 -23.50
C TYR A 211 6.56 8.66 -23.25
N LEU A 212 7.32 9.46 -22.49
CA LEU A 212 6.98 10.86 -22.25
C LEU A 212 7.04 11.70 -23.52
N ALA A 213 8.06 11.51 -24.37
CA ALA A 213 8.17 12.17 -25.66
C ALA A 213 7.00 11.82 -26.58
N GLN A 214 6.53 10.57 -26.57
CA GLN A 214 5.33 10.16 -27.31
C GLN A 214 4.06 10.82 -26.80
N ILE A 215 3.94 11.03 -25.49
CA ILE A 215 2.88 11.85 -24.89
C ILE A 215 3.00 13.30 -25.41
N PHE A 216 4.17 13.92 -25.29
CA PHE A 216 4.38 15.30 -25.72
C PHE A 216 4.24 15.55 -27.23
N LYS A 217 4.52 14.55 -28.09
CA LYS A 217 4.40 14.68 -29.55
C LYS A 217 2.95 14.91 -30.01
N GLU A 218 1.96 14.46 -29.24
CA GLU A 218 0.53 14.67 -29.54
C GLU A 218 0.14 16.16 -29.48
N LYS A 219 0.89 17.00 -28.75
CA LYS A 219 0.70 18.46 -28.68
C LYS A 219 0.90 19.16 -30.03
N LYS A 220 1.77 18.65 -30.91
CA LYS A 220 2.09 19.34 -32.17
C LYS A 220 0.99 19.14 -33.24
N ASN A 221 0.17 18.10 -33.10
CA ASN A 221 -0.79 17.69 -34.12
C ASN A 221 -2.27 17.91 -33.73
N GLN A 222 -2.56 18.28 -32.48
CA GLN A 222 -3.91 18.62 -32.02
C GLN A 222 -3.93 20.05 -31.49
N ALA A 223 -4.63 20.96 -32.18
CA ALA A 223 -4.92 22.31 -31.73
C ALA A 223 -6.01 22.32 -30.63
N GLY A 224 -5.78 21.57 -29.54
CA GLY A 224 -6.74 21.37 -28.44
C GLY A 224 -6.07 21.43 -27.07
N SER A 225 -6.83 21.85 -26.06
CA SER A 225 -6.41 22.28 -24.71
C SER A 225 -5.84 21.20 -23.76
N GLU A 226 -5.51 19.99 -24.24
CA GLU A 226 -5.03 18.92 -23.36
C GLU A 226 -3.57 19.15 -22.93
N THR A 227 -3.37 19.43 -21.65
CA THR A 227 -2.02 19.56 -21.07
C THR A 227 -1.30 18.21 -21.03
N ALA A 228 0.03 18.21 -21.07
CA ALA A 228 0.83 16.98 -20.93
C ALA A 228 0.53 16.23 -19.61
N GLN A 229 0.11 16.95 -18.57
CA GLN A 229 -0.38 16.38 -17.33
C GLN A 229 -1.64 15.53 -17.54
N SER A 230 -2.62 16.03 -18.30
CA SER A 230 -3.84 15.29 -18.63
C SER A 230 -3.53 13.99 -19.38
N GLN A 231 -2.61 14.03 -20.34
CA GLN A 231 -2.21 12.82 -21.09
C GLN A 231 -1.42 11.83 -20.24
N LEU A 232 -0.53 12.30 -19.35
CA LEU A 232 0.13 11.41 -18.39
C LEU A 232 -0.89 10.76 -17.44
N ILE A 233 -1.89 11.51 -16.97
CA ILE A 233 -2.97 10.95 -16.15
C ILE A 233 -3.70 9.84 -16.92
N ILE A 234 -4.04 10.07 -18.19
CA ILE A 234 -4.66 9.06 -19.06
C ILE A 234 -3.75 7.84 -19.20
N PHE A 235 -2.44 8.03 -19.42
CA PHE A 235 -1.48 6.94 -19.52
C PHE A 235 -1.41 6.12 -18.23
N LYS A 236 -1.29 6.78 -17.07
CA LYS A 236 -1.32 6.12 -15.76
C LYS A 236 -2.62 5.33 -15.55
N LEU A 237 -3.78 5.88 -15.91
CA LEU A 237 -5.07 5.17 -15.83
C LEU A 237 -5.10 3.91 -16.69
N ARG A 238 -4.51 3.95 -17.88
CA ARG A 238 -4.41 2.78 -18.77
C ARG A 238 -3.46 1.72 -18.22
N ILE A 239 -2.33 2.11 -17.63
CA ILE A 239 -1.42 1.18 -16.94
C ILE A 239 -2.10 0.55 -15.71
N LEU A 240 -2.90 1.31 -14.96
CA LEU A 240 -3.67 0.75 -13.85
C LEU A 240 -4.66 -0.35 -14.30
N SER A 241 -5.17 -0.30 -15.54
CA SER A 241 -5.94 -1.41 -16.10
C SER A 241 -5.08 -2.66 -16.33
N LEU A 242 -3.86 -2.51 -16.83
CA LEU A 242 -2.92 -3.64 -16.95
C LEU A 242 -2.55 -4.21 -15.58
N LEU A 243 -2.26 -3.36 -14.59
CA LEU A 243 -1.95 -3.81 -13.23
C LEU A 243 -3.14 -4.52 -12.57
N GLU A 244 -4.38 -4.12 -12.87
CA GLU A 244 -5.57 -4.85 -12.40
C GLU A 244 -5.67 -6.25 -13.00
N ILE A 245 -5.33 -6.41 -14.28
CA ILE A 245 -5.22 -7.72 -14.94
C ILE A 245 -4.10 -8.53 -14.31
N TYR A 246 -2.92 -7.92 -14.10
CA TYR A 246 -1.77 -8.57 -13.47
C TYR A 246 -2.13 -9.14 -12.09
N LEU A 247 -2.78 -8.34 -11.25
CA LEU A 247 -3.24 -8.77 -9.91
C LEU A 247 -4.26 -9.91 -9.98
N HIS A 248 -5.11 -9.95 -11.02
CA HIS A 248 -6.10 -10.99 -11.20
C HIS A 248 -5.47 -12.35 -11.54
N GLU A 249 -4.46 -12.36 -12.42
CA GLU A 249 -3.80 -13.59 -12.86
C GLU A 249 -2.70 -14.05 -11.88
N ASN A 250 -2.04 -13.13 -11.18
CA ASN A 250 -0.95 -13.43 -10.24
C ASN A 250 -1.38 -13.51 -8.77
N ARG A 251 -2.62 -13.94 -8.50
CA ARG A 251 -3.16 -14.07 -7.14
C ARG A 251 -2.30 -14.97 -6.25
N GLY A 252 -1.93 -14.46 -5.09
CA GLY A 252 -1.17 -15.21 -4.07
C GLY A 252 0.34 -15.23 -4.29
N LYS A 253 0.87 -14.60 -5.36
CA LYS A 253 2.31 -14.47 -5.59
C LYS A 253 2.89 -13.26 -4.85
N SER A 254 4.18 -13.30 -4.51
CA SER A 254 4.88 -12.24 -3.78
C SER A 254 4.86 -10.88 -4.48
N GLN A 255 4.79 -10.85 -5.82
CA GLN A 255 4.72 -9.63 -6.62
C GLN A 255 3.50 -8.75 -6.31
N VAL A 256 2.43 -9.32 -5.73
CA VAL A 256 1.29 -8.54 -5.25
C VAL A 256 1.72 -7.54 -4.16
N LEU A 257 2.71 -7.90 -3.33
CA LEU A 257 3.28 -7.00 -2.33
C LEU A 257 4.04 -5.85 -3.00
N THR A 258 4.79 -6.13 -4.07
CA THR A 258 5.49 -5.11 -4.87
C THR A 258 4.52 -4.11 -5.47
N VAL A 259 3.42 -4.59 -6.06
CA VAL A 259 2.35 -3.73 -6.59
C VAL A 259 1.70 -2.91 -5.48
N TYR A 260 1.37 -3.54 -4.35
CA TYR A 260 0.82 -2.85 -3.18
C TYR A 260 1.73 -1.70 -2.72
N SER A 261 3.02 -1.96 -2.51
CA SER A 261 3.99 -0.97 -1.99
C SER A 261 4.10 0.24 -2.91
N ASN A 262 4.16 0.02 -4.23
CA ASN A 262 4.26 1.10 -5.22
C ASN A 262 2.95 1.90 -5.33
N LEU A 263 1.79 1.23 -5.35
CA LEU A 263 0.50 1.91 -5.42
C LEU A 263 0.18 2.67 -4.12
N ALA A 264 0.54 2.13 -2.95
CA ALA A 264 0.39 2.82 -1.68
C ALA A 264 1.28 4.07 -1.62
N ARG A 265 2.54 3.98 -2.06
CA ARG A 265 3.45 5.12 -2.17
C ARG A 265 2.89 6.20 -3.10
N ALA A 266 2.42 5.82 -4.28
CA ALA A 266 1.80 6.75 -5.24
C ALA A 266 0.51 7.38 -4.70
N PHE A 267 -0.30 6.65 -3.93
CA PHE A 267 -1.53 7.18 -3.32
C PHE A 267 -1.25 8.17 -2.19
N VAL A 268 -0.23 7.88 -1.36
CA VAL A 268 0.14 8.75 -0.24
C VAL A 268 0.85 10.02 -0.73
N ASN A 269 1.69 9.91 -1.76
CA ASN A 269 2.35 11.06 -2.37
C ASN A 269 1.32 11.98 -3.06
N PRO A 270 1.17 13.25 -2.65
CA PRO A 270 0.27 14.18 -3.32
C PRO A 270 0.66 14.38 -4.79
N ASN A 271 1.96 14.46 -5.09
CA ASN A 271 2.50 14.81 -6.42
C ASN A 271 2.15 13.74 -7.46
N SER A 272 2.22 12.46 -7.08
CA SER A 272 1.88 11.32 -7.94
C SER A 272 0.42 11.26 -8.41
N THR A 273 -0.46 12.04 -7.78
CA THR A 273 -1.89 12.16 -8.13
C THR A 273 -2.32 13.61 -8.32
N GLU A 274 -1.35 14.52 -8.43
CA GLU A 274 -1.60 15.94 -8.60
C GLU A 274 -2.40 16.16 -9.90
N GLY A 275 -3.44 16.98 -9.83
CA GLY A 275 -4.31 17.26 -10.99
C GLY A 275 -5.40 16.22 -11.29
N SER A 276 -5.50 15.08 -10.58
CA SER A 276 -6.60 14.12 -10.82
C SER A 276 -7.09 13.36 -9.58
N GLU A 277 -8.30 13.73 -9.10
CA GLU A 277 -9.02 12.93 -8.12
C GLU A 277 -9.38 11.54 -8.68
N GLN A 278 -9.64 11.44 -9.98
CA GLN A 278 -9.97 10.17 -10.65
C GLN A 278 -8.83 9.15 -10.55
N LEU A 279 -7.58 9.59 -10.75
CA LEU A 279 -6.40 8.72 -10.60
C LEU A 279 -6.28 8.21 -9.16
N GLY A 280 -6.41 9.10 -8.18
CA GLY A 280 -6.40 8.73 -6.76
C GLY A 280 -7.51 7.73 -6.41
N GLN A 281 -8.74 7.95 -6.89
CA GLN A 281 -9.88 7.03 -6.68
C GLN A 281 -9.65 5.67 -7.37
N ARG A 282 -9.01 5.65 -8.54
CA ARG A 282 -8.68 4.41 -9.26
C ARG A 282 -7.67 3.58 -8.49
N ILE A 283 -6.57 4.19 -8.03
CA ILE A 283 -5.55 3.53 -7.20
C ILE A 283 -6.18 3.00 -5.91
N TRP A 284 -6.93 3.85 -5.20
CA TRP A 284 -7.68 3.45 -4.01
C TRP A 284 -8.61 2.26 -4.27
N GLY A 285 -9.36 2.30 -5.38
CA GLY A 285 -10.26 1.23 -5.79
C GLY A 285 -9.54 -0.10 -6.01
N ILE A 286 -8.35 -0.08 -6.62
CA ILE A 286 -7.51 -1.28 -6.83
C ILE A 286 -7.01 -1.82 -5.49
N LEU A 287 -6.41 -0.98 -4.64
CA LEU A 287 -5.95 -1.37 -3.30
C LEU A 287 -7.07 -2.04 -2.50
N GLN A 288 -8.26 -1.42 -2.45
CA GLN A 288 -9.39 -1.89 -1.67
C GLN A 288 -10.06 -3.15 -2.25
N LYS A 289 -10.24 -3.23 -3.57
CA LYS A 289 -11.06 -4.29 -4.19
C LYS A 289 -10.24 -5.47 -4.68
N LYS A 290 -8.99 -5.26 -5.07
CA LYS A 290 -8.15 -6.27 -5.73
C LYS A 290 -7.05 -6.81 -4.82
N ILE A 291 -6.55 -6.00 -3.90
CA ILE A 291 -5.49 -6.44 -2.97
C ILE A 291 -6.10 -6.88 -1.64
N PHE A 292 -6.75 -5.98 -0.90
CA PHE A 292 -7.20 -6.30 0.46
C PHE A 292 -8.39 -7.26 0.55
N LYS A 293 -9.21 -7.34 -0.50
CA LYS A 293 -10.38 -8.25 -0.58
C LYS A 293 -10.07 -9.58 -1.26
N GLU A 294 -8.83 -9.80 -1.70
CA GLU A 294 -8.46 -11.05 -2.33
C GLU A 294 -8.53 -12.21 -1.33
N LYS A 295 -9.10 -13.33 -1.78
CA LYS A 295 -9.30 -14.50 -0.92
C LYS A 295 -8.02 -15.32 -0.81
N LYS A 296 -7.24 -15.38 -1.88
CA LYS A 296 -5.97 -16.10 -1.90
C LYS A 296 -4.90 -15.27 -1.21
N LEU A 297 -4.46 -15.73 -0.05
CA LEU A 297 -3.42 -15.07 0.73
C LEU A 297 -2.04 -15.33 0.07
N LEU A 298 -1.11 -14.42 0.30
CA LEU A 298 0.26 -14.54 -0.22
C LEU A 298 0.97 -15.71 0.45
N SER A 299 1.71 -16.50 -0.32
CA SER A 299 2.68 -17.44 0.25
C SER A 299 3.88 -16.63 0.73
N VAL A 300 4.12 -16.61 2.04
CA VAL A 300 5.18 -15.80 2.65
C VAL A 300 6.37 -16.68 2.92
N GLU A 301 7.52 -16.27 2.41
CA GLU A 301 8.82 -16.84 2.74
C GLU A 301 9.53 -15.95 3.77
N ALA A 302 10.49 -16.50 4.51
CA ALA A 302 11.20 -15.77 5.58
C ALA A 302 11.86 -14.47 5.07
N GLU A 303 12.36 -14.46 3.83
CA GLU A 303 12.95 -13.30 3.17
C GLU A 303 11.98 -12.10 3.04
N GLN A 304 10.68 -12.36 3.00
CA GLN A 304 9.67 -11.32 2.86
C GLN A 304 9.25 -10.72 4.21
N LEU A 305 9.62 -11.33 5.34
CA LEU A 305 9.25 -10.86 6.67
C LEU A 305 9.82 -9.48 6.96
N SER A 306 11.09 -9.23 6.59
CA SER A 306 11.75 -7.93 6.75
C SER A 306 11.02 -6.81 5.97
N THR A 307 10.56 -7.13 4.76
CA THR A 307 9.77 -6.21 3.92
C THR A 307 8.41 -5.94 4.56
N LEU A 308 7.74 -6.98 5.08
CA LEU A 308 6.45 -6.85 5.76
C LEU A 308 6.57 -6.03 7.05
N GLU A 309 7.65 -6.19 7.81
CA GLU A 309 7.97 -5.38 9.00
C GLU A 309 8.14 -3.90 8.66
N SER A 310 8.96 -3.59 7.64
CA SER A 310 9.16 -2.20 7.17
C SER A 310 7.83 -1.57 6.74
N LEU A 311 6.99 -2.33 6.01
CA LEU A 311 5.67 -1.87 5.59
C LEU A 311 4.71 -1.70 6.77
N LEU A 312 4.74 -2.60 7.75
CA LEU A 312 3.92 -2.51 8.96
C LEU A 312 4.26 -1.23 9.73
N GLU A 313 5.54 -0.98 9.96
CA GLU A 313 6.02 0.21 10.66
C GLU A 313 5.61 1.50 9.93
N LYS A 314 5.83 1.56 8.61
CA LYS A 314 5.42 2.70 7.77
C LYS A 314 3.91 2.96 7.86
N ASN A 315 3.09 1.91 7.80
CA ASN A 315 1.64 2.05 7.92
C ASN A 315 1.19 2.51 9.31
N LEU A 316 1.79 2.00 10.39
CA LEU A 316 1.47 2.46 11.75
C LEU A 316 1.89 3.91 11.98
N LYS A 317 3.08 4.31 11.48
CA LYS A 317 3.51 5.72 11.47
C LYS A 317 2.50 6.58 10.72
N LEU A 318 2.10 6.20 9.50
CA LEU A 318 1.08 6.92 8.71
C LEU A 318 -0.27 7.02 9.43
N ALA A 319 -0.73 5.96 10.09
CA ALA A 319 -1.98 5.97 10.86
C ALA A 319 -1.92 6.88 12.10
N SER A 320 -0.71 7.14 12.61
CA SER A 320 -0.49 8.02 13.76
C SER A 320 -0.37 9.50 13.41
N LYS A 321 -0.08 9.84 12.15
CA LYS A 321 0.24 11.21 11.73
C LYS A 321 -0.95 12.17 11.96
N PRO A 322 -0.74 13.30 12.65
CA PRO A 322 -1.75 14.34 12.78
C PRO A 322 -2.00 15.07 11.46
N PHE A 323 -3.24 15.49 11.24
CA PHE A 323 -3.55 16.43 10.16
C PHE A 323 -2.98 17.80 10.53
N LYS A 324 -1.80 18.15 10.00
CA LYS A 324 -1.22 19.49 10.13
C LYS A 324 -1.92 20.43 9.13
N ARG A 325 -2.69 21.41 9.62
CA ARG A 325 -3.22 22.50 8.80
C ARG A 325 -2.13 23.58 8.67
N LYS A 326 -1.60 23.84 7.47
CA LYS A 326 -0.67 24.97 7.25
C LYS A 326 -1.34 26.28 7.69
N LYS A 327 -0.58 27.23 8.26
CA LYS A 327 -1.06 28.57 8.60
C LYS A 327 -1.54 29.36 7.37
N SER A 328 -1.04 29.06 6.17
CA SER A 328 -1.49 29.59 4.88
C SER A 328 -2.84 29.02 4.39
N ALA A 329 -3.40 28.00 5.05
CA ALA A 329 -4.72 27.46 4.73
C ALA A 329 -5.89 28.31 5.25
N SER A 330 -5.65 29.57 5.64
CA SER A 330 -6.67 30.58 5.87
C SER A 330 -7.28 31.08 4.55
N THR A 331 -6.57 30.96 3.44
CA THR A 331 -6.98 31.44 2.10
C THR A 331 -7.61 30.34 1.21
N LEU A 332 -7.56 29.06 1.61
CA LEU A 332 -8.15 27.97 0.82
C LEU A 332 -9.69 27.96 0.87
N SER A 333 -10.32 27.74 -0.28
CA SER A 333 -11.77 27.58 -0.37
C SER A 333 -12.26 26.38 0.46
N LYS A 334 -13.50 26.48 1.00
CA LYS A 334 -14.12 25.40 1.79
C LYS A 334 -14.14 24.06 1.05
N LYS A 335 -14.30 24.08 -0.28
CA LYS A 335 -14.28 22.90 -1.16
C LYS A 335 -12.90 22.24 -1.20
N LYS A 336 -11.83 23.02 -1.40
CA LYS A 336 -10.45 22.51 -1.40
C LYS A 336 -10.08 21.93 -0.02
N LEU A 337 -10.47 22.59 1.08
CA LEU A 337 -10.24 22.07 2.43
C LEU A 337 -10.97 20.75 2.69
N ALA A 338 -12.22 20.63 2.24
CA ALA A 338 -13.00 19.39 2.36
C ALA A 338 -12.36 18.24 1.57
N ALA A 339 -11.86 18.49 0.36
CA ALA A 339 -11.16 17.50 -0.46
C ALA A 339 -9.87 17.02 0.21
N LEU A 340 -9.06 17.92 0.78
CA LEU A 340 -7.84 17.57 1.52
C LEU A 340 -8.15 16.71 2.77
N LEU A 341 -9.18 17.08 3.53
CA LEU A 341 -9.63 16.29 4.68
C LEU A 341 -10.13 14.91 4.26
N ASN A 342 -10.85 14.81 3.13
CA ASN A 342 -11.29 13.53 2.60
C ASN A 342 -10.10 12.66 2.19
N ARG A 343 -9.13 13.23 1.47
CA ARG A 343 -7.89 12.55 1.11
C ARG A 343 -7.14 12.03 2.34
N GLN A 344 -6.99 12.85 3.37
CA GLN A 344 -6.34 12.43 4.62
C GLN A 344 -7.09 11.25 5.27
N LYS A 345 -8.43 11.29 5.31
CA LYS A 345 -9.24 10.18 5.83
C LYS A 345 -9.01 8.90 5.02
N MET A 346 -8.93 9.00 3.70
CA MET A 346 -8.61 7.87 2.83
C MET A 346 -7.21 7.34 3.11
N ILE A 347 -6.19 8.19 3.29
CA ILE A 347 -4.82 7.77 3.64
C ILE A 347 -4.79 7.05 4.98
N VAL A 348 -5.44 7.59 6.02
CA VAL A 348 -5.53 6.91 7.32
C VAL A 348 -6.26 5.58 7.19
N SER A 349 -7.35 5.53 6.41
CA SER A 349 -8.08 4.29 6.16
C SER A 349 -7.24 3.27 5.35
N LEU A 350 -6.40 3.73 4.41
CA LEU A 350 -5.43 2.89 3.71
C LEU A 350 -4.46 2.27 4.70
N ALA A 351 -3.85 3.09 5.55
CA ALA A 351 -2.87 2.66 6.53
C ALA A 351 -3.43 1.63 7.50
N GLN A 352 -4.66 1.85 7.99
CA GLN A 352 -5.33 0.90 8.88
C GLN A 352 -5.66 -0.42 8.18
N THR A 353 -6.23 -0.37 6.97
CA THR A 353 -6.59 -1.58 6.21
C THR A 353 -5.35 -2.38 5.83
N SER A 354 -4.30 -1.68 5.41
CA SER A 354 -2.99 -2.25 5.11
C SER A 354 -2.37 -2.94 6.32
N THR A 355 -2.43 -2.31 7.50
CA THR A 355 -1.96 -2.91 8.75
C THR A 355 -2.65 -4.25 9.02
N TYR A 356 -3.99 -4.29 8.90
CA TYR A 356 -4.72 -5.55 9.09
C TYR A 356 -4.35 -6.61 8.05
N TRP A 357 -4.13 -6.21 6.80
CA TRP A 357 -3.77 -7.12 5.72
C TRP A 357 -2.35 -7.68 5.90
N ILE A 358 -1.38 -6.84 6.22
CA ILE A 358 0.01 -7.23 6.50
C ILE A 358 0.07 -8.18 7.71
N LEU A 359 -0.60 -7.84 8.82
CA LEU A 359 -0.61 -8.70 9.99
C LEU A 359 -1.28 -10.05 9.71
N LYS A 360 -2.32 -10.08 8.88
CA LYS A 360 -2.95 -11.34 8.44
C LYS A 360 -1.99 -12.20 7.60
N ILE A 361 -1.17 -11.56 6.76
CA ILE A 361 -0.13 -12.24 5.98
C ILE A 361 0.93 -12.84 6.92
N ILE A 362 1.43 -12.05 7.88
CA ILE A 362 2.41 -12.51 8.88
C ILE A 362 1.85 -13.68 9.70
N ASP A 363 0.62 -13.58 10.19
CA ASP A 363 -0.02 -14.64 10.99
C ASP A 363 -0.15 -15.96 10.21
N SER A 364 -0.35 -15.90 8.90
CA SER A 364 -0.41 -17.09 8.04
C SER A 364 0.94 -17.76 7.75
N GLY A 365 2.05 -17.04 7.95
CA GLY A 365 3.40 -17.54 7.69
C GLY A 365 3.90 -18.53 8.75
N ASN A 366 3.14 -18.79 9.82
CA ASN A 366 3.49 -19.71 10.91
C ASN A 366 4.87 -19.45 11.56
N PHE A 367 5.32 -18.20 11.58
CA PHE A 367 6.57 -17.80 12.21
C PHE A 367 6.59 -18.09 13.72
N SER A 368 7.77 -18.41 14.25
CA SER A 368 8.01 -18.54 15.68
C SER A 368 7.94 -17.19 16.39
N ASP A 369 7.80 -17.19 17.72
CA ASP A 369 7.77 -15.94 18.50
C ASP A 369 9.11 -15.18 18.42
N ALA A 370 10.23 -15.88 18.24
CA ALA A 370 11.56 -15.28 18.08
C ALA A 370 11.70 -14.53 16.74
N GLU A 371 11.20 -15.11 15.64
CA GLU A 371 11.19 -14.47 14.32
C GLU A 371 10.27 -13.24 14.29
N MET A 372 9.16 -13.28 15.03
CA MET A 372 8.22 -12.15 15.13
C MET A 372 8.63 -11.07 16.14
N GLN A 373 9.81 -11.15 16.75
CA GLN A 373 10.21 -10.20 17.79
C GLN A 373 10.13 -8.75 17.30
N ARG A 374 10.63 -8.47 16.09
CA ARG A 374 10.58 -7.12 15.51
C ARG A 374 9.16 -6.67 15.20
N VAL A 375 8.26 -7.57 14.81
CA VAL A 375 6.82 -7.28 14.67
C VAL A 375 6.23 -6.87 16.02
N PHE A 376 6.58 -7.56 17.11
CA PHE A 376 6.15 -7.18 18.45
C PHE A 376 6.71 -5.83 18.87
N ASP A 377 7.97 -5.54 18.59
CA ASP A 377 8.61 -4.27 18.92
C ASP A 377 7.94 -3.10 18.17
N ILE A 378 7.62 -3.27 16.89
CA ILE A 378 6.86 -2.29 16.08
C ILE A 378 5.47 -2.02 16.70
N LEU A 379 4.75 -3.08 17.09
CA LEU A 379 3.44 -2.94 17.74
C LEU A 379 3.56 -2.27 19.12
N GLN A 380 4.58 -2.62 19.91
CA GLN A 380 4.86 -1.96 21.20
C GLN A 380 5.14 -0.47 21.02
N ALA A 381 5.97 -0.09 20.04
CA ALA A 381 6.24 1.30 19.72
C ALA A 381 4.96 2.08 19.36
N ALA A 382 4.06 1.48 18.57
CA ALA A 382 2.77 2.08 18.24
C ALA A 382 1.87 2.26 19.48
N ILE A 383 1.86 1.28 20.40
CA ILE A 383 1.11 1.35 21.67
C ILE A 383 1.70 2.45 22.57
N VAL A 384 3.02 2.52 22.71
CA VAL A 384 3.72 3.58 23.44
C VAL A 384 3.34 4.94 22.88
N GLY A 385 3.41 5.11 21.55
CA GLY A 385 2.99 6.33 20.87
C GLY A 385 1.53 6.70 21.15
N TYR A 386 0.62 5.72 21.26
CA TYR A 386 -0.78 5.96 21.62
C TYR A 386 -0.95 6.50 23.07
N PHE A 387 -0.22 5.93 24.04
CA PHE A 387 -0.34 6.33 25.45
C PHE A 387 0.41 7.62 25.77
N ASP A 388 1.62 7.79 25.23
CA ASP A 388 2.53 8.86 25.63
C ASP A 388 2.44 10.11 24.74
N SER A 389 2.04 9.98 23.47
CA SER A 389 2.00 11.11 22.53
C SER A 389 0.60 11.71 22.38
N LYS A 390 0.49 13.01 22.69
CA LYS A 390 -0.70 13.82 22.34
C LYS A 390 -0.84 14.02 20.83
N LYS A 391 0.24 13.83 20.06
CA LYS A 391 0.24 14.00 18.60
C LYS A 391 -0.32 12.76 17.87
N SER A 392 -0.31 11.59 18.51
CA SER A 392 -0.81 10.35 17.92
C SER A 392 -2.32 10.40 17.68
N GLN A 393 -2.71 10.28 16.41
CA GLN A 393 -4.11 10.17 15.98
C GLN A 393 -4.64 8.74 15.97
N ILE A 394 -3.85 7.78 16.46
CA ILE A 394 -4.30 6.40 16.60
C ILE A 394 -5.52 6.36 17.52
N LYS A 395 -6.59 5.71 17.03
CA LYS A 395 -7.81 5.44 17.79
C LYS A 395 -7.67 4.09 18.50
N SER A 396 -8.14 4.01 19.75
CA SER A 396 -8.20 2.76 20.52
C SER A 396 -8.90 1.63 19.76
N GLY A 397 -9.99 1.94 19.05
CA GLY A 397 -10.72 0.98 18.22
C GLY A 397 -9.88 0.34 17.11
N PHE A 398 -8.87 1.05 16.57
CA PHE A 398 -7.95 0.49 15.57
C PHE A 398 -7.02 -0.54 16.21
N LEU A 399 -6.38 -0.20 17.34
CA LEU A 399 -5.51 -1.14 18.06
C LEU A 399 -6.29 -2.35 18.60
N LYS A 400 -7.49 -2.13 19.14
CA LYS A 400 -8.40 -3.19 19.56
C LYS A 400 -8.68 -4.18 18.41
N GLU A 401 -8.94 -3.66 17.22
CA GLU A 401 -9.22 -4.47 16.04
C GLU A 401 -8.00 -5.28 15.57
N ILE A 402 -6.78 -4.75 15.71
CA ILE A 402 -5.54 -5.50 15.44
C ILE A 402 -5.51 -6.78 16.27
N PHE A 403 -5.72 -6.66 17.59
CA PHE A 403 -5.65 -7.80 18.51
C PHE A 403 -6.84 -8.75 18.39
N ARG A 404 -8.03 -8.23 18.02
CA ARG A 404 -9.19 -9.07 17.73
C ARG A 404 -8.97 -9.96 16.52
N ARG A 405 -8.27 -9.45 15.50
CA ARG A 405 -7.93 -10.21 14.28
C ARG A 405 -6.76 -11.16 14.47
N ASN A 406 -5.82 -10.81 15.36
CA ASN A 406 -4.60 -11.59 15.61
C ASN A 406 -4.47 -11.91 17.11
N PRO A 407 -5.23 -12.91 17.63
CA PRO A 407 -5.22 -13.28 19.04
C PRO A 407 -3.83 -13.57 19.60
N ARG A 408 -2.98 -14.30 18.85
CA ARG A 408 -1.61 -14.66 19.28
C ARG A 408 -0.77 -13.44 19.62
N MET A 409 -0.76 -12.43 18.75
CA MET A 409 -0.04 -11.17 18.99
C MET A 409 -0.63 -10.41 20.18
N GLY A 410 -1.96 -10.42 20.30
CA GLY A 410 -2.65 -9.82 21.45
C GLY A 410 -2.28 -10.48 22.78
N HIS A 411 -2.18 -11.81 22.82
CA HIS A 411 -1.80 -12.56 24.02
C HIS A 411 -0.38 -12.21 24.46
N HIS A 412 0.56 -12.16 23.51
CA HIS A 412 1.95 -11.78 23.78
C HIS A 412 2.05 -10.35 24.35
N LEU A 413 1.27 -9.41 23.79
CA LEU A 413 1.29 -8.00 24.20
C LEU A 413 0.37 -7.69 25.39
N CYS A 414 -0.40 -8.65 25.90
CA CYS A 414 -1.40 -8.42 26.94
C CYS A 414 -0.78 -7.85 28.23
N GLY A 415 0.33 -8.44 28.68
CA GLY A 415 1.05 -7.96 29.87
C GLY A 415 1.57 -6.53 29.70
N PHE A 416 2.14 -6.22 28.54
CA PHE A 416 2.66 -4.90 28.22
C PHE A 416 1.56 -3.83 28.18
N ILE A 417 0.43 -4.11 27.52
CA ILE A 417 -0.69 -3.16 27.43
C ILE A 417 -1.33 -2.96 28.81
N LEU A 418 -1.41 -4.03 29.62
CA LEU A 418 -1.90 -3.94 30.99
C LEU A 418 -1.02 -3.01 31.85
N GLU A 419 0.30 -3.14 31.74
CA GLU A 419 1.25 -2.24 32.39
C GLU A 419 1.07 -0.79 31.93
N LYS A 420 0.96 -0.55 30.61
CA LYS A 420 0.74 0.79 30.06
C LYS A 420 -0.59 1.40 30.48
N CYS A 421 -1.65 0.60 30.67
CA CYS A 421 -2.89 1.06 31.27
C CYS A 421 -2.67 1.51 32.72
N GLY A 422 -1.85 0.79 33.50
CA GLY A 422 -1.53 1.15 34.88
C GLY A 422 -0.68 2.42 35.00
N SER A 423 0.26 2.64 34.08
CA SER A 423 1.20 3.77 34.11
C SER A 423 0.82 4.95 33.21
N ALA A 424 -0.38 4.96 32.63
CA ALA A 424 -0.80 5.97 31.68
C ALA A 424 -0.81 7.38 32.29
N LYS A 425 -0.14 8.33 31.63
CA LYS A 425 -0.08 9.75 32.05
C LYS A 425 -1.42 10.48 31.87
N SER A 426 -2.30 9.94 31.03
CA SER A 426 -3.57 10.57 30.67
C SER A 426 -4.73 9.66 31.08
N ASP A 427 -5.55 10.12 32.02
CA ASP A 427 -6.80 9.44 32.44
C ASP A 427 -7.71 9.14 31.24
N PHE A 428 -7.73 10.05 30.26
CA PHE A 428 -8.48 9.83 29.02
C PHE A 428 -7.97 8.59 28.27
N ARG A 429 -6.66 8.50 28.01
CA ARG A 429 -6.06 7.36 27.29
C ARG A 429 -6.15 6.06 28.09
N GLN A 430 -5.98 6.15 29.42
CA GLN A 430 -6.15 5.03 30.33
C GLN A 430 -7.54 4.41 30.18
N VAL A 431 -8.60 5.22 30.35
CA VAL A 431 -9.98 4.74 30.29
C VAL A 431 -10.33 4.27 28.88
N ASP A 432 -9.89 4.99 27.84
CA ASP A 432 -10.15 4.63 26.44
C ASP A 432 -9.49 3.31 26.02
N ALA A 433 -8.37 2.94 26.66
CA ALA A 433 -7.69 1.66 26.45
C ALA A 433 -8.34 0.48 27.19
N LEU A 434 -9.22 0.72 28.18
CA LEU A 434 -9.84 -0.37 28.95
C LEU A 434 -10.69 -1.28 28.08
N ASP A 435 -11.40 -0.75 27.07
CA ASP A 435 -12.22 -1.60 26.19
C ASP A 435 -11.35 -2.48 25.27
N MET A 436 -10.14 -2.01 24.91
CA MET A 436 -9.11 -2.82 24.23
C MET A 436 -8.59 -3.92 25.17
N MET A 437 -8.33 -3.61 26.44
CA MET A 437 -7.92 -4.60 27.43
C MET A 437 -8.99 -5.65 27.71
N ILE A 438 -10.27 -5.29 27.77
CA ILE A 438 -11.36 -6.26 27.91
C ILE A 438 -11.34 -7.27 26.74
N GLU A 439 -11.11 -6.80 25.52
CA GLU A 439 -11.05 -7.67 24.34
C GLU A 439 -9.89 -8.65 24.40
N LEU A 440 -8.71 -8.17 24.83
CA LEU A 440 -7.53 -9.01 25.04
C LEU A 440 -7.78 -10.07 26.11
N LEU A 441 -8.29 -9.67 27.28
CA LEU A 441 -8.57 -10.60 28.38
C LEU A 441 -9.62 -11.66 27.98
N ARG A 442 -10.63 -11.29 27.18
CA ARG A 442 -11.63 -12.23 26.65
C ARG A 442 -11.01 -13.19 25.62
N SER A 443 -10.08 -12.71 24.80
CA SER A 443 -9.36 -13.55 23.84
C SER A 443 -8.45 -14.56 24.54
N VAL A 444 -7.78 -14.14 25.62
CA VAL A 444 -6.93 -15.02 26.46
C VAL A 444 -7.76 -16.05 27.23
N VAL A 445 -9.01 -15.73 27.58
CA VAL A 445 -9.90 -16.60 28.34
C VAL A 445 -11.21 -16.83 27.58
N PRO A 446 -11.25 -17.79 26.64
CA PRO A 446 -12.48 -18.15 25.94
C PRO A 446 -13.44 -18.82 26.93
N LEU A 447 -14.33 -18.04 27.52
CA LEU A 447 -15.31 -18.49 28.54
C LEU A 447 -16.27 -19.60 28.05
N SER A 448 -16.27 -19.94 26.75
CA SER A 448 -17.09 -20.98 26.12
C SER A 448 -16.38 -22.33 25.91
N SER A 449 -15.06 -22.41 26.17
CA SER A 449 -14.27 -23.64 26.00
C SER A 449 -14.55 -24.63 27.14
N LYS A 450 -15.19 -25.76 26.83
CA LYS A 450 -15.42 -26.87 27.79
C LYS A 450 -14.17 -27.74 28.03
N ASP A 451 -13.06 -27.45 27.34
CA ASP A 451 -11.81 -28.21 27.47
C ASP A 451 -11.02 -27.78 28.72
N ASN A 452 -10.80 -28.73 29.64
CA ASN A 452 -10.07 -28.50 30.89
C ASN A 452 -8.62 -28.02 30.66
N SER A 453 -7.95 -28.52 29.62
CA SER A 453 -6.57 -28.11 29.26
C SER A 453 -6.48 -26.62 28.87
N SER A 454 -7.43 -26.14 28.06
CA SER A 454 -7.53 -24.73 27.66
C SER A 454 -7.84 -23.82 28.86
N ARG A 455 -8.69 -24.29 29.78
CA ARG A 455 -9.01 -23.59 31.03
C ARG A 455 -7.78 -23.47 31.95
N ASP A 456 -6.98 -24.52 32.09
CA ASP A 456 -5.76 -24.49 32.92
C ASP A 456 -4.68 -23.56 32.35
N ALA A 457 -4.49 -23.55 31.02
CA ALA A 457 -3.61 -22.60 30.35
C ALA A 457 -4.07 -21.15 30.57
N SER A 458 -5.37 -20.88 30.36
CA SER A 458 -6.00 -19.58 30.62
C SER A 458 -5.82 -19.13 32.08
N LYS A 459 -5.99 -20.06 33.02
CA LYS A 459 -5.78 -19.82 34.46
C LYS A 459 -4.34 -19.47 34.77
N LYS A 460 -3.37 -20.15 34.14
CA LYS A 460 -1.94 -19.88 34.31
C LYS A 460 -1.57 -18.48 33.81
N ILE A 461 -2.03 -18.11 32.61
CA ILE A 461 -1.79 -16.78 32.01
C ILE A 461 -2.47 -15.69 32.85
N MET A 462 -3.72 -15.88 33.25
CA MET A 462 -4.41 -14.91 34.11
C MET A 462 -3.71 -14.73 35.46
N LYS A 463 -3.20 -15.83 36.03
CA LYS A 463 -2.45 -15.79 37.29
C LYS A 463 -1.14 -14.99 37.19
N SER A 464 -0.44 -15.02 36.04
CA SER A 464 0.75 -14.17 35.84
C SER A 464 0.41 -12.67 35.75
N HIS A 465 -0.77 -12.31 35.26
CA HIS A 465 -1.21 -10.92 35.16
C HIS A 465 -1.97 -10.41 36.39
N LEU A 466 -2.24 -11.28 37.36
CA LEU A 466 -3.13 -10.98 38.49
C LEU A 466 -2.67 -9.80 39.34
N GLN A 467 -1.35 -9.65 39.56
CA GLN A 467 -0.83 -8.51 40.32
C GLN A 467 -1.05 -7.19 39.60
N SER A 468 -0.72 -7.14 38.30
CA SER A 468 -0.88 -5.94 37.49
C SER A 468 -2.36 -5.56 37.33
N LEU A 469 -3.26 -6.55 37.27
CA LEU A 469 -4.72 -6.32 37.29
C LEU A 469 -5.18 -5.73 38.63
N SER A 470 -4.71 -6.27 39.76
CA SER A 470 -5.02 -5.71 41.09
C SER A 470 -4.56 -4.26 41.20
N ASN A 471 -3.32 -3.97 40.80
CA ASN A 471 -2.75 -2.62 40.83
C ASN A 471 -3.54 -1.66 39.91
N LEU A 472 -3.93 -2.10 38.71
CA LEU A 472 -4.73 -1.27 37.79
C LEU A 472 -6.12 -0.99 38.38
N ILE A 473 -6.80 -2.00 38.94
CA ILE A 473 -8.12 -1.81 39.54
C ILE A 473 -8.03 -0.84 40.71
N GLU A 474 -7.04 -1.01 41.59
CA GLU A 474 -6.77 -0.10 42.71
C GLU A 474 -6.56 1.34 42.22
N ALA A 475 -5.74 1.55 41.19
CA ALA A 475 -5.51 2.88 40.61
C ALA A 475 -6.82 3.50 40.05
N LEU A 476 -7.62 2.70 39.34
CA LEU A 476 -8.88 3.15 38.72
C LEU A 476 -9.96 3.52 39.75
N VAL A 477 -10.13 2.72 40.81
CA VAL A 477 -11.16 2.99 41.83
C VAL A 477 -10.76 4.13 42.75
N THR A 478 -9.47 4.31 43.00
CA THR A 478 -8.95 5.41 43.81
C THR A 478 -9.04 6.74 43.06
N ARG A 479 -8.86 6.72 41.73
CA ARG A 479 -8.93 7.91 40.86
C ARG A 479 -10.03 7.79 39.81
N MET A 480 -11.28 7.75 40.28
CA MET A 480 -12.43 7.64 39.38
C MET A 480 -12.61 8.87 38.48
N PRO A 481 -12.95 8.68 37.18
CA PRO A 481 -13.19 9.80 36.28
C PRO A 481 -14.35 10.72 36.72
N THR A 482 -14.23 12.02 36.43
CA THR A 482 -15.27 13.01 36.74
C THR A 482 -16.49 12.91 35.83
N LYS A 483 -16.32 12.42 34.59
CA LYS A 483 -17.41 12.22 33.62
C LYS A 483 -18.14 10.90 33.86
N GLN A 484 -19.47 10.93 33.92
CA GLN A 484 -20.30 9.74 34.17
C GLN A 484 -20.09 8.63 33.13
N ALA A 485 -19.98 8.96 31.84
CA ALA A 485 -19.73 7.98 30.78
C ALA A 485 -18.41 7.22 31.00
N ARG A 486 -17.33 7.94 31.35
CA ARG A 486 -16.02 7.33 31.63
C ARG A 486 -16.02 6.51 32.92
N ARG A 487 -16.77 6.92 33.97
CA ARG A 487 -16.98 6.06 35.14
C ARG A 487 -17.68 4.76 34.78
N ALA A 488 -18.64 4.78 33.86
CA ALA A 488 -19.34 3.58 33.41
C ALA A 488 -18.38 2.61 32.69
N GLU A 489 -17.43 3.13 31.90
CA GLU A 489 -16.39 2.32 31.27
C GLU A 489 -15.45 1.65 32.29
N VAL A 490 -15.04 2.38 33.34
CA VAL A 490 -14.24 1.80 34.44
C VAL A 490 -15.02 0.70 35.17
N ARG A 491 -16.29 0.94 35.51
CA ARG A 491 -17.13 -0.09 36.15
C ARG A 491 -17.32 -1.32 35.26
N LYS A 492 -17.52 -1.11 33.96
CA LYS A 492 -17.61 -2.18 32.96
C LYS A 492 -16.33 -3.01 32.93
N PHE A 493 -15.16 -2.36 32.92
CA PHE A 493 -13.87 -3.02 32.97
C PHE A 493 -13.72 -3.88 34.25
N CYS A 494 -13.90 -3.29 35.43
CA CYS A 494 -13.77 -4.02 36.69
C CYS A 494 -14.75 -5.20 36.77
N GLY A 495 -16.01 -5.00 36.37
CA GLY A 495 -16.99 -6.08 36.32
C GLY A 495 -16.57 -7.24 35.40
N LYS A 496 -16.03 -6.94 34.21
CA LYS A 496 -15.52 -7.98 33.30
C LYS A 496 -14.28 -8.69 33.84
N VAL A 497 -13.38 -7.99 34.51
CA VAL A 497 -12.25 -8.62 35.18
C VAL A 497 -12.74 -9.56 36.29
N PHE A 498 -13.71 -9.14 37.10
CA PHE A 498 -14.28 -9.97 38.17
C PHE A 498 -15.01 -11.20 37.65
N GLU A 499 -15.76 -11.07 36.54
CA GLU A 499 -16.37 -12.21 35.84
C GLU A 499 -15.29 -13.23 35.41
N ILE A 500 -14.20 -12.77 34.78
CA ILE A 500 -13.11 -13.64 34.31
C ILE A 500 -12.37 -14.31 35.47
N ILE A 501 -12.07 -13.56 36.53
CA ILE A 501 -11.38 -14.08 37.72
C ILE A 501 -12.23 -15.12 38.44
N SER A 502 -13.54 -14.85 38.59
CA SER A 502 -14.49 -15.80 39.18
C SER A 502 -14.60 -17.04 38.32
N ALA A 503 -14.70 -16.87 37.00
CA ALA A 503 -14.80 -17.97 36.06
C ALA A 503 -13.55 -18.86 36.07
N LEU A 504 -12.38 -18.40 36.52
CA LEU A 504 -11.13 -19.18 36.60
C LEU A 504 -10.78 -19.66 38.02
N ASP A 505 -11.67 -19.46 39.00
CA ASP A 505 -11.45 -19.78 40.41
C ASP A 505 -10.19 -19.07 40.98
N LEU A 506 -9.99 -17.81 40.57
CA LEU A 506 -8.86 -16.97 41.01
C LEU A 506 -9.26 -15.91 42.05
N THR A 507 -10.54 -15.86 42.45
CA THR A 507 -11.12 -14.86 43.36
C THR A 507 -10.30 -14.66 44.64
N LYS A 508 -10.04 -15.75 45.38
CA LYS A 508 -9.25 -15.70 46.61
C LYS A 508 -7.82 -15.21 46.39
N SER A 509 -7.21 -15.56 45.26
CA SER A 509 -5.86 -15.09 44.91
C SER A 509 -5.84 -13.60 44.55
N PHE A 510 -6.91 -13.11 43.93
CA PHE A 510 -7.08 -11.72 43.56
C PHE A 510 -7.32 -10.84 44.79
N LEU A 511 -8.27 -11.21 45.65
CA LEU A 511 -8.63 -10.43 46.84
C LEU A 511 -7.46 -10.30 47.82
N LYS A 512 -6.60 -11.32 47.92
CA LYS A 512 -5.35 -11.25 48.70
C LYS A 512 -4.31 -10.27 48.16
N ARG A 513 -4.33 -10.00 46.85
CA ARG A 513 -3.39 -9.08 46.18
C ARG A 513 -3.90 -7.65 46.11
N LEU A 514 -5.18 -7.45 46.38
CA LEU A 514 -5.83 -6.14 46.44
C LEU A 514 -5.55 -5.51 47.81
N GLY A 515 -4.97 -4.31 47.84
CA GLY A 515 -4.66 -3.59 49.09
C GLY A 515 -5.91 -3.30 49.92
N THR A 516 -5.75 -3.14 51.25
CA THR A 516 -6.87 -2.88 52.17
C THR A 516 -7.68 -1.64 51.81
N ASP A 517 -6.99 -0.59 51.33
CA ASP A 517 -7.61 0.66 50.89
C ASP A 517 -8.35 0.47 49.56
N ALA A 518 -7.83 -0.39 48.68
CA ALA A 518 -8.49 -0.75 47.44
C ALA A 518 -9.76 -1.57 47.66
N HIS A 519 -9.84 -2.39 48.72
CA HIS A 519 -11.07 -3.09 49.10
C HIS A 519 -12.20 -2.11 49.44
N THR A 520 -11.94 -1.11 50.28
CA THR A 520 -12.96 -0.11 50.68
C THR A 520 -13.35 0.79 49.51
N ALA A 521 -12.37 1.17 48.67
CA ALA A 521 -12.62 1.92 47.43
C ALA A 521 -13.47 1.11 46.43
N CYS A 522 -13.22 -0.20 46.28
CA CYS A 522 -14.03 -1.06 45.42
C CYS A 522 -15.47 -1.20 45.93
N GLU A 523 -15.68 -1.36 47.24
CA GLU A 523 -17.03 -1.42 47.83
C GLU A 523 -17.82 -0.14 47.59
N SER A 524 -17.20 1.02 47.81
CA SER A 524 -17.86 2.32 47.62
C SER A 524 -18.12 2.66 46.14
N GLN A 525 -17.19 2.36 45.23
CA GLN A 525 -17.26 2.81 43.83
C GLN A 525 -17.93 1.80 42.89
N LEU A 526 -17.77 0.49 43.16
CA LEU A 526 -18.28 -0.61 42.33
C LEU A 526 -19.52 -1.28 42.94
N GLY A 527 -19.77 -1.09 44.25
CA GLY A 527 -20.99 -1.53 44.93
C GLY A 527 -21.22 -3.04 44.82
N GLU A 528 -22.43 -3.41 44.39
CA GLU A 528 -22.86 -4.81 44.29
C GLU A 528 -21.93 -5.70 43.46
N VAL A 529 -21.27 -5.15 42.43
CA VAL A 529 -20.42 -5.93 41.53
C VAL A 529 -19.20 -6.50 42.26
N PHE A 530 -18.64 -5.74 43.20
CA PHE A 530 -17.52 -6.20 44.03
C PHE A 530 -17.99 -7.05 45.21
N LEU A 531 -19.14 -6.73 45.81
CA LEU A 531 -19.71 -7.55 46.88
C LEU A 531 -20.02 -8.97 46.40
N LYS A 532 -20.56 -9.13 45.19
CA LYS A 532 -20.78 -10.45 44.57
C LYS A 532 -19.49 -11.26 44.41
N LEU A 533 -18.38 -10.59 44.08
CA LEU A 533 -17.07 -11.24 44.01
C LEU A 533 -16.59 -11.73 45.38
N LYS A 534 -16.76 -10.92 46.43
CA LYS A 534 -16.40 -11.30 47.81
C LYS A 534 -17.20 -12.49 48.34
N MET A 535 -18.46 -12.63 47.94
CA MET A 535 -19.31 -13.78 48.33
C MET A 535 -18.90 -15.11 47.67
N LEU A 536 -18.00 -15.06 46.69
CA LEU A 536 -17.43 -16.24 46.02
C LEU A 536 -16.06 -16.64 46.60
N GLU A 537 -15.53 -15.89 47.57
CA GLU A 537 -14.35 -16.28 48.38
C GLU A 537 -14.72 -17.35 49.41
#